data_AF-L0P7N2-F1
#
_entry.id   AF-L0P7N2-F1
#
_cell.length_a   1.000
_cell.length_b   1.000
_cell.length_c   1.000
_cell.angle_alpha   90.00
_cell.angle_beta   90.00
_cell.angle_gamma   90.00
#
_symmetry.space_group_name_H-M   'P 1'
#
loop_
_entity.id
_entity.type
_entity.pdbx_description
1 polymer ?
#
loop_
_entity_poly.entity_id
_entity_poly.type
_entity_poly.pdbx_seq_one_letter_code
_entity_poly.pdbx_strand_id
1 'polypeptide(L)'
;MLVFFFSVCVDLDDNELAYLEAIHLFVEVIDRFFGNVCELDLIFNFYKVYVILDEVFLAGEIEEISKSVILTRLEELSRLE
;
A
#
# COMPACT_ATOMS: atom_id res chain seq x y z
N MET A 1 -2.12 -15.78 -15.46
CA MET A 1 -2.49 -14.36 -15.24
C MET A 1 -3.53 -14.38 -14.14
N LEU A 2 -3.10 -14.41 -12.88
CA LEU A 2 -4.01 -14.20 -11.77
C LEU A 2 -4.29 -12.69 -11.75
N VAL A 3 -5.56 -12.31 -11.82
CA VAL A 3 -5.99 -10.92 -11.78
C VAL A 3 -6.22 -10.62 -10.30
N PHE A 4 -5.28 -9.91 -9.67
CA PHE A 4 -5.46 -9.46 -8.29
C PHE A 4 -6.40 -8.25 -8.30
N PHE A 5 -7.43 -8.29 -7.45
CA PHE A 5 -8.40 -7.20 -7.33
C PHE A 5 -8.21 -6.51 -5.99
N PHE A 6 -8.06 -5.19 -6.04
CA PHE A 6 -8.07 -4.33 -4.85
C PHE A 6 -9.46 -3.69 -4.75
N SER A 7 -10.00 -3.66 -3.53
CA SER A 7 -11.28 -3.01 -3.24
C SER A 7 -11.15 -2.17 -1.98
N VAL A 8 -11.64 -0.93 -2.04
CA VAL A 8 -11.80 -0.05 -0.88
C VAL A 8 -13.28 0.30 -0.80
N CYS A 9 -13.83 0.27 0.42
CA CYS A 9 -15.18 0.73 0.70
C CYS A 9 -15.08 2.14 1.28
N VAL A 10 -15.79 3.10 0.68
CA VAL A 10 -15.76 4.52 1.03
C VAL A 10 -17.18 5.01 1.28
N ASP A 11 -17.34 6.14 1.97
CA ASP A 11 -18.64 6.74 2.18
C ASP A 11 -19.17 7.39 0.89
N LEU A 12 -20.48 7.65 0.81
CA LEU A 12 -21.12 8.21 -0.40
C LEU A 12 -20.65 9.64 -0.72
N ASP A 13 -20.15 10.35 0.29
CA ASP A 13 -19.68 11.72 0.17
C ASP A 13 -18.17 11.80 -0.12
N ASP A 14 -17.47 10.66 -0.15
CA ASP A 14 -16.05 10.58 -0.38
C ASP A 14 -15.67 10.75 -1.85
N ASN A 15 -14.44 11.22 -2.07
CA ASN A 15 -13.90 11.37 -3.42
C ASN A 15 -13.40 10.01 -3.96
N GLU A 16 -14.24 9.35 -4.75
CA GLU A 16 -13.92 8.07 -5.40
C GLU A 16 -12.59 8.08 -6.18
N LEU A 17 -12.27 9.18 -6.86
CA LEU A 17 -11.02 9.30 -7.63
C LEU A 17 -9.79 9.39 -6.71
N ALA A 18 -9.93 10.02 -5.54
CA ALA A 18 -8.84 10.08 -4.57
C ALA A 18 -8.51 8.68 -4.03
N TYR A 19 -9.53 7.88 -3.72
CA TYR A 19 -9.34 6.49 -3.28
C TYR A 19 -8.85 5.57 -4.39
N LEU A 20 -9.29 5.78 -5.64
CA LEU A 20 -8.75 5.06 -6.79
C LEU A 20 -7.25 5.34 -6.98
N GLU A 21 -6.83 6.59 -6.86
CA GLU A 21 -5.41 6.97 -6.88
C GLU A 21 -4.64 6.46 -5.65
N ALA A 22 -5.27 6.40 -4.48
CA ALA A 22 -4.66 5.81 -3.29
C ALA A 22 -4.41 4.30 -3.46
N ILE A 23 -5.32 3.58 -4.12
CA ILE A 23 -5.10 2.17 -4.52
C ILE A 23 -3.91 2.07 -5.48
N HIS A 24 -3.82 2.94 -6.50
CA HIS A 24 -2.66 2.95 -7.39
C HIS A 24 -1.36 3.23 -6.64
N LEU A 25 -1.35 4.22 -5.75
CA LEU A 25 -0.22 4.54 -4.90
C LEU A 25 0.23 3.33 -4.06
N PHE A 26 -0.71 2.65 -3.40
CA PHE A 26 -0.45 1.46 -2.60
C PHE A 26 0.21 0.35 -3.43
N VAL A 27 -0.33 0.06 -4.62
CA VAL A 27 0.23 -0.95 -5.52
C VAL A 27 1.64 -0.58 -6.00
N GLU A 28 1.88 0.68 -6.34
CA GLU A 28 3.21 1.14 -6.75
C GLU A 28 4.24 1.07 -5.62
N VAL A 29 3.84 1.37 -4.38
CA VAL A 29 4.72 1.25 -3.22
C VAL A 29 5.09 -0.22 -2.97
N ILE A 30 4.11 -1.13 -3.05
CA ILE A 30 4.35 -2.58 -2.97
C ILE A 30 5.36 -3.02 -4.04
N ASP A 31 5.13 -2.66 -5.30
CA ASP A 31 6.00 -3.08 -6.40
C ASP A 31 7.44 -2.57 -6.22
N ARG A 32 7.60 -1.32 -5.77
CA ARG A 32 8.91 -0.75 -5.45
C ARG A 32 9.59 -1.41 -4.26
N PHE A 33 8.82 -1.74 -3.21
CA PHE A 33 9.36 -2.34 -1.99
C PHE A 33 9.83 -3.78 -2.22
N PHE A 34 9.09 -4.59 -3.00
CA PHE A 34 9.47 -5.97 -3.30
C PHE A 34 10.42 -6.11 -4.51
N GLY A 35 10.48 -5.12 -5.40
CA GLY A 35 11.37 -5.12 -6.55
C GLY A 35 10.92 -6.10 -7.65
N ASN A 36 9.78 -5.79 -8.28
CA ASN A 36 8.96 -6.65 -9.15
C ASN A 36 8.13 -7.65 -8.35
N VAL A 37 7.01 -7.17 -7.81
CA VAL A 37 6.13 -7.98 -6.96
C VAL A 37 5.45 -9.09 -7.76
N CYS A 38 5.38 -10.29 -7.18
CA CYS A 38 4.47 -11.35 -7.63
C CYS A 38 3.46 -11.71 -6.53
N GLU A 39 2.36 -12.38 -6.89
CA GLU A 39 1.32 -12.77 -5.94
C GLU A 39 1.85 -13.62 -4.76
N LEU A 40 2.84 -14.48 -5.03
CA LEU A 40 3.45 -15.28 -3.98
C LEU A 40 4.15 -14.42 -2.93
N ASP A 41 4.75 -13.29 -3.32
CA ASP A 41 5.39 -12.36 -2.37
C ASP A 41 4.37 -11.77 -1.40
N LEU A 42 3.16 -11.46 -1.88
CA LEU A 42 2.06 -10.97 -1.05
C LEU A 42 1.58 -12.05 -0.06
N ILE A 43 1.48 -13.30 -0.51
CA ILE A 43 1.04 -14.42 0.33
C ILE A 43 2.08 -14.75 1.41
N PHE A 44 3.37 -14.81 1.06
CA PHE A 44 4.44 -15.18 1.99
C PHE A 44 4.85 -14.03 2.91
N ASN A 45 4.75 -12.78 2.46
CA ASN A 45 5.15 -11.59 3.22
C ASN A 45 3.96 -10.70 3.57
N PHE A 46 2.79 -11.29 3.85
CA PHE A 46 1.57 -10.54 4.15
C PHE A 46 1.75 -9.52 5.27
N TYR A 47 2.57 -9.83 6.29
CA TYR A 47 2.87 -8.91 7.39
C TYR A 47 3.54 -7.61 6.90
N LYS A 48 4.44 -7.69 5.92
CA LYS A 48 5.05 -6.48 5.32
C LYS A 48 4.03 -5.69 4.51
N VAL A 49 3.10 -6.36 3.85
CA VAL A 49 2.00 -5.71 3.13
C VAL A 49 1.10 -4.93 4.09
N TYR A 50 0.82 -5.46 5.29
CA TYR A 50 0.09 -4.71 6.33
C TYR A 50 0.85 -3.48 6.82
N VAL A 51 2.17 -3.55 6.99
CA VAL A 51 2.98 -2.38 7.35
C VAL A 51 2.92 -1.31 6.25
N ILE A 52 3.00 -1.71 4.98
CA ILE A 52 2.84 -0.79 3.85
C ILE A 52 1.43 -0.19 3.84
N LEU A 53 0.41 -1.00 4.16
CA LEU A 53 -0.98 -0.54 4.22
C LEU A 53 -1.13 0.54 5.30
N ASP A 54 -0.55 0.32 6.48
CA ASP A 54 -0.61 1.28 7.60
C ASP A 54 0.10 2.60 7.27
N GLU A 55 1.16 2.60 6.45
CA GLU A 55 1.81 3.85 6.00
C GLU A 55 0.97 4.63 4.97
N VAL A 56 0.11 3.95 4.20
CA VAL A 56 -0.73 4.59 3.17
C VAL A 56 -2.11 4.96 3.72
N PHE A 57 -2.68 4.10 4.56
CA PHE A 57 -4.01 4.26 5.13
C PHE A 57 -3.96 4.05 6.64
N LEU A 58 -4.54 4.98 7.39
CA LEU A 58 -4.64 4.87 8.84
C LEU A 58 -6.00 5.33 9.32
N ALA A 59 -6.57 4.58 10.26
CA ALA A 59 -7.88 4.85 10.84
C ALA A 59 -9.02 5.00 9.80
N GLY A 60 -8.88 4.36 8.64
CA GLY A 60 -9.87 4.42 7.55
C GLY A 60 -9.65 5.58 6.55
N GLU A 61 -8.66 6.42 6.79
CA GLU A 61 -8.35 7.60 5.97
C GLU A 61 -7.00 7.42 5.25
N ILE A 62 -6.76 8.22 4.22
CA ILE A 62 -5.44 8.30 3.56
C ILE A 62 -4.47 9.03 4.49
N GLU A 63 -3.38 8.37 4.89
CA GLU A 63 -2.36 8.95 5.77
C GLU A 63 -1.28 9.70 4.98
N GLU A 64 -0.53 8.99 4.15
CA GLU A 64 0.60 9.52 3.41
C GLU A 64 0.43 9.30 1.90
N ILE A 65 0.72 10.35 1.13
CA ILE A 65 0.60 10.35 -0.33
C ILE A 65 1.97 10.40 -1.03
N SER A 66 3.03 10.71 -0.28
CA SER A 66 4.37 10.83 -0.80
C SER A 66 5.08 9.49 -0.82
N LYS A 67 5.23 8.90 -2.02
CA LYS A 67 5.99 7.66 -2.25
C LYS A 67 7.38 7.69 -1.62
N SER A 68 8.09 8.80 -1.70
CA SER A 68 9.43 8.91 -1.12
C SER A 68 9.40 8.81 0.40
N VAL A 69 8.41 9.43 1.05
CA VAL A 69 8.29 9.38 2.53
C VAL A 69 7.95 7.97 2.97
N ILE A 70 6.97 7.34 2.33
CA ILE A 70 6.56 5.96 2.63
C ILE A 70 7.75 5.01 2.50
N LEU A 71 8.47 5.05 1.37
CA LEU A 71 9.63 4.18 1.16
C LEU A 71 10.76 4.41 2.17
N THR A 72 11.04 5.67 2.53
CA THR A 72 12.03 5.98 3.57
C THR A 72 11.63 5.42 4.93
N ARG A 73 10.36 5.56 5.34
CA ARG A 73 9.86 4.99 6.60
C ARG A 73 9.91 3.47 6.60
N LEU A 74 9.54 2.83 5.48
CA LEU A 74 9.64 1.38 5.33
C LEU A 74 11.09 0.89 5.42
N GLU A 75 12.05 1.62 4.85
CA GLU A 75 13.48 1.31 5.02
C GLU A 75 13.91 1.45 6.50
N GLU A 76 13.49 2.50 7.19
CA GLU A 76 13.78 2.70 8.61
C GLU A 76 13.21 1.57 9.49
N LEU A 77 11.94 1.19 9.25
CA LEU A 77 11.29 0.09 9.95
C LEU A 77 12.00 -1.24 9.69
N SER A 78 12.42 -1.50 8.45
CA SER A 78 13.16 -2.72 8.08
C SER A 78 14.52 -2.84 8.76
N ARG A 79 15.11 -1.72 9.24
CA ARG A 79 16.39 -1.71 9.96
C ARG A 79 16.25 -1.97 11.46
N LEU A 80 15.02 -1.89 11.99
CA LEU A 80 14.72 -2.15 13.40
C LEU A 80 14.37 -3.63 13.65
N GLU A 81 14.06 -4.38 12.59
CA GLU A 81 13.99 -5.85 12.56
C GLU A 81 15.39 -6.49 12.51
#